data_AF-A0A382VVD6-F1
#
_entry.id   AF-A0A382VVD6-F1
#
_cell.length_a   1.000
_cell.length_b   1.000
_cell.length_c   1.000
_cell.angle_alpha   90.00
_cell.angle_beta   90.00
_cell.angle_gamma   90.00
#
_symmetry.space_group_name_H-M   'P 1'
#
loop_
_entity.id
_entity.type
_entity.pdbx_description
1 polymer ?
#
loop_
_entity_poly.entity_id
_entity_poly.type
_entity_poly.pdbx_seq_one_letter_code
_entity_poly.pdbx_strand_id
1 'polypeptide(L)'
;VGTVYSGITLHIRPRITGGEDDRIALQLEVMDNQIVGRQRVFETDLAGIPEVIKRQYIGECVAHNHRPIILGGRIQEQEIDTVNKIPFISDIPYLGDLFRRKVTQKERREVIIVVTPHILSEEGIDASATPKESMHFDTFDSVLFNDRHILKGGDVLGLDPVNSVPAIGPDGKRFTEADVVDLTLLNIVKRRQLVTKLELLKDYLGGEELSKLTWM
;
A
#
# COMPACT_ATOMS: atom_id res chain seq x y z
N VAL A 1 16.62 10.03 19.94
CA VAL A 1 15.17 9.73 19.82
C VAL A 1 15.03 8.72 18.70
N GLY A 2 14.45 7.54 18.97
CA GLY A 2 14.29 6.49 17.95
C GLY A 2 13.08 6.77 17.07
N THR A 3 13.22 6.56 15.76
CA THR A 3 12.09 6.63 14.82
C THR A 3 11.34 5.30 14.84
N VAL A 4 10.01 5.37 14.96
CA VAL A 4 9.13 4.21 14.88
C VAL A 4 8.34 4.31 13.58
N TYR A 5 8.45 3.29 12.73
CA TYR A 5 7.73 3.21 11.47
C TYR A 5 6.42 2.44 11.67
N SER A 6 5.31 3.06 11.31
CA SER A 6 4.00 2.41 11.21
C SER A 6 3.66 2.22 9.74
N GLY A 7 3.14 1.05 9.40
CA GLY A 7 2.85 0.68 8.02
C GLY A 7 2.99 -0.81 7.79
N ILE A 8 2.75 -1.19 6.54
CA ILE A 8 2.89 -2.57 6.06
C ILE A 8 4.18 -2.65 5.25
N THR A 9 5.08 -3.54 5.65
CA THR A 9 6.28 -3.87 4.89
C THR A 9 6.11 -5.26 4.29
N LEU A 10 6.38 -5.38 3.00
CA LEU A 10 6.29 -6.63 2.26
C LEU A 10 7.64 -6.96 1.63
N HIS A 11 8.25 -8.04 2.09
CA HIS A 11 9.42 -8.62 1.47
C HIS A 11 9.02 -9.87 0.70
N ILE A 12 9.32 -9.89 -0.60
CA ILE A 12 9.02 -11.02 -1.48
C ILE A 12 10.30 -11.47 -2.15
N ARG A 13 10.54 -12.77 -2.19
CA ARG A 13 11.58 -13.39 -3.02
C ARG A 13 10.92 -14.38 -3.96
N PRO A 14 10.62 -13.97 -5.20
CA PRO A 14 10.10 -14.87 -6.20
C PRO A 14 11.23 -15.70 -6.83
N ARG A 15 10.94 -16.97 -7.13
CA ARG A 15 11.81 -17.86 -7.89
C ARG A 15 10.97 -18.62 -8.91
N ILE A 16 11.22 -18.35 -10.19
CA ILE A 16 10.63 -19.11 -11.30
C ILE A 16 11.25 -20.50 -11.30
N THR A 17 10.41 -21.52 -11.24
CA THR A 17 10.84 -22.91 -11.35
C THR A 17 10.58 -23.33 -12.78
N GLY A 18 11.63 -23.37 -13.61
CA GLY A 18 11.53 -23.75 -15.01
C GLY A 18 10.89 -25.14 -15.19
N GLY A 19 9.95 -25.25 -16.12
CA GLY A 19 9.15 -26.44 -16.43
C GLY A 19 7.96 -26.09 -17.32
N GLU A 20 7.13 -27.06 -17.72
CA GLU A 20 5.96 -26.84 -18.60
C GLU A 20 4.82 -26.01 -17.95
N ASP A 21 4.82 -25.88 -16.62
CA ASP A 21 3.68 -25.40 -15.81
C ASP A 21 3.83 -23.96 -15.26
N ASP A 22 4.89 -23.23 -15.61
CA ASP A 22 5.14 -21.85 -15.17
C ASP A 22 4.88 -21.63 -13.67
N ARG A 23 5.53 -22.44 -12.84
CA ARG A 23 5.39 -22.39 -11.38
C ARG A 23 6.32 -21.35 -10.78
N ILE A 24 5.79 -20.53 -9.89
CA ILE A 24 6.53 -19.53 -9.13
C ILE A 24 6.54 -19.96 -7.67
N ALA A 25 7.75 -20.21 -7.16
CA ALA A 25 7.99 -20.32 -5.72
C ALA A 25 8.13 -18.91 -5.15
N LEU A 26 7.41 -18.62 -4.07
CA LEU A 26 7.41 -17.33 -3.40
C LEU A 26 7.78 -17.52 -1.94
N GLN A 27 8.82 -16.83 -1.49
CA GLN A 27 9.07 -16.61 -0.07
C GLN A 27 8.57 -15.22 0.29
N LEU A 28 7.70 -15.15 1.29
CA LEU A 28 6.98 -13.95 1.68
C LEU A 28 7.21 -13.66 3.16
N GLU A 29 7.55 -12.42 3.43
CA GLU A 29 7.61 -11.86 4.78
C GLU A 29 6.78 -10.57 4.80
N VAL A 30 5.67 -10.61 5.53
CA VAL A 30 4.75 -9.49 5.70
C VAL A 30 4.86 -8.98 7.13
N MET A 31 5.15 -7.70 7.30
CA MET A 31 5.15 -7.03 8.60
C MET A 31 4.08 -5.95 8.59
N ASP A 32 3.22 -5.94 9.60
CA ASP A 32 2.27 -4.87 9.87
C ASP A 32 2.58 -4.26 11.25
N ASN A 33 3.07 -3.03 11.24
CA ASN A 33 3.40 -2.27 12.43
C ASN A 33 2.33 -1.20 12.66
N GLN A 34 1.56 -1.35 13.73
CA GLN A 34 0.54 -0.38 14.13
C GLN A 34 0.92 0.29 15.45
N ILE A 35 0.85 1.61 15.48
CA ILE A 35 0.99 2.39 16.71
C ILE A 35 -0.39 2.41 17.38
N VAL A 36 -0.51 1.78 18.54
CA VAL A 36 -1.81 1.56 19.21
C VAL A 36 -2.03 2.56 20.34
N GLY A 37 -0.96 3.17 20.83
CA GLY A 37 -1.04 4.21 21.85
C GLY A 37 0.32 4.74 22.21
N ARG A 38 0.36 5.55 23.27
CA ARG A 38 1.60 5.98 23.91
C ARG A 38 1.49 5.63 25.39
N GLN A 39 2.36 4.76 25.86
CA GLN A 39 2.41 4.40 27.26
C GLN A 39 3.20 5.46 28.03
N ARG A 40 2.58 6.02 29.06
CA ARG A 40 3.26 6.91 30.01
C ARG A 40 3.87 6.05 31.10
N VAL A 41 5.19 5.96 31.12
CA VAL A 41 5.93 5.18 32.13
C VAL A 41 6.12 5.99 33.42
N PHE A 42 6.07 7.33 33.34
CA PHE A 42 6.17 8.26 34.48
C PHE A 42 5.18 9.42 34.31
N GLU A 43 4.65 9.98 35.41
CA GLU A 43 3.73 11.13 35.39
C GLU A 43 4.34 12.39 34.75
N THR A 44 5.68 12.53 34.79
CA THR A 44 6.44 13.63 34.19
C THR A 44 6.77 13.46 32.71
N ASP A 45 6.49 12.31 32.10
CA ASP A 45 6.75 12.07 30.69
C ASP A 45 5.56 12.57 29.84
N LEU A 46 5.64 13.84 29.41
CA LEU A 46 4.62 14.49 28.56
C LEU A 46 4.52 13.86 27.17
N ALA A 47 5.60 13.21 26.68
CA ALA A 47 5.65 12.67 25.33
C ALA A 47 5.20 11.20 25.28
N GLY A 48 5.53 10.37 26.27
CA GLY A 48 5.15 8.96 26.31
C GLY A 48 5.78 8.10 25.20
N ILE A 49 6.04 6.82 25.51
CA ILE A 49 6.68 5.87 24.59
C ILE A 49 5.59 5.28 23.68
N PRO A 50 5.73 5.34 22.35
CA PRO A 50 4.75 4.71 21.45
C PRO A 50 4.72 3.20 21.66
N GLU A 51 3.53 2.66 21.90
CA GLU A 51 3.28 1.24 21.91
C GLU A 51 3.01 0.78 20.48
N VAL A 52 3.83 -0.15 20.00
CA VAL A 52 3.77 -0.67 18.64
C VAL A 52 3.38 -2.14 18.69
N ILE A 53 2.23 -2.45 18.12
CA ILE A 53 1.86 -3.84 17.85
C ILE A 53 2.49 -4.23 16.52
N LYS A 54 3.39 -5.21 16.57
CA LYS A 54 4.01 -5.83 15.41
C LYS A 54 3.29 -7.13 15.07
N ARG A 55 2.85 -7.27 13.83
CA ARG A 55 2.31 -8.51 13.28
C ARG A 55 3.23 -8.95 12.16
N GLN A 56 3.76 -10.16 12.25
CA GLN A 56 4.66 -10.71 11.25
C GLN A 56 4.12 -12.04 10.73
N TYR A 57 4.16 -12.20 9.42
CA TYR A 57 3.86 -13.43 8.71
C TYR A 57 5.06 -13.80 7.86
N ILE A 58 5.55 -15.04 8.00
CA ILE A 58 6.59 -15.60 7.15
C ILE A 58 6.02 -16.89 6.56
N GLY A 59 6.03 -17.01 5.24
CA GLY A 59 5.51 -18.17 4.54
C GLY A 59 6.24 -18.44 3.23
N GLU A 60 6.26 -19.70 2.82
CA GLU A 60 6.69 -20.12 1.50
C GLU A 60 5.52 -20.79 0.79
N CYS A 61 5.35 -20.49 -0.49
CA CYS A 61 4.34 -21.15 -1.31
C CYS A 61 4.82 -21.36 -2.74
N VAL A 62 4.13 -22.25 -3.44
CA VAL A 62 4.28 -22.44 -4.87
C VAL A 62 2.93 -22.16 -5.51
N ALA A 63 2.90 -21.23 -6.46
CA ALA A 63 1.71 -20.84 -7.19
C ALA A 63 1.96 -20.91 -8.69
N HIS A 64 0.90 -21.13 -9.46
CA HIS A 64 0.95 -21.05 -10.91
C HIS A 64 0.87 -19.59 -11.36
N ASN A 65 1.45 -19.29 -12.51
CA ASN A 65 1.29 -18.00 -13.16
C ASN A 65 -0.21 -17.63 -13.30
N HIS A 66 -0.55 -16.37 -12.99
CA HIS A 66 -1.91 -15.80 -12.98
C HIS A 66 -2.92 -16.43 -12.00
N ARG A 67 -2.51 -17.38 -11.15
CA ARG A 67 -3.45 -18.02 -10.21
C ARG A 67 -3.26 -17.46 -8.79
N PRO A 68 -4.33 -16.94 -8.17
CA PRO A 68 -4.26 -16.52 -6.78
C PRO A 68 -4.04 -17.73 -5.87
N ILE A 69 -3.15 -17.59 -4.91
CA ILE A 69 -2.97 -18.53 -3.81
C ILE A 69 -3.30 -17.85 -2.48
N ILE A 70 -4.02 -18.57 -1.63
CA ILE A 70 -4.32 -18.14 -0.26
C ILE A 70 -3.27 -18.75 0.64
N LEU A 71 -2.53 -17.92 1.36
CA LEU A 71 -1.42 -18.36 2.20
C LEU A 71 -1.85 -18.64 3.64
N GLY A 72 -3.07 -18.22 4.00
CA GLY A 72 -3.59 -18.28 5.36
C GLY A 72 -2.78 -17.39 6.29
N GLY A 73 -3.45 -16.55 7.09
CA GLY A 73 -2.78 -15.74 8.09
C GLY A 73 -3.29 -16.05 9.48
N ARG A 74 -2.67 -15.41 10.47
CA ARG A 74 -2.86 -15.66 11.90
C ARG A 74 -4.34 -15.49 12.30
N ILE A 75 -4.93 -16.56 12.83
CA ILE A 75 -6.21 -16.54 13.54
C ILE A 75 -5.88 -16.36 15.03
N GLN A 76 -6.26 -15.23 15.62
CA GLN A 76 -6.15 -14.98 17.06
C GLN A 76 -7.56 -14.90 17.64
N GLU A 77 -7.86 -15.79 18.59
CA GLU A 77 -9.04 -15.70 19.43
C GLU A 77 -8.61 -15.35 20.85
N GLN A 78 -9.25 -14.34 21.43
CA GLN A 78 -9.02 -13.88 22.79
C GLN A 78 -10.36 -13.90 23.53
N GLU A 79 -10.45 -14.73 24.56
CA GLU A 79 -11.59 -14.80 25.46
C GLU A 79 -11.17 -14.25 26.83
N ILE A 80 -11.82 -13.18 27.28
CA ILE A 80 -11.62 -12.55 28.59
C ILE A 80 -12.87 -12.79 29.42
N ASP A 81 -12.73 -13.63 30.45
CA ASP A 81 -13.78 -13.89 31.44
C ASP A 81 -13.53 -13.04 32.69
N THR A 82 -14.39 -12.04 32.91
CA THR A 82 -14.40 -11.22 34.14
C THR A 82 -15.51 -11.69 35.06
N VAL A 83 -15.17 -12.19 36.25
CA VAL A 83 -16.13 -12.65 37.24
C VAL A 83 -16.07 -11.75 38.47
N ASN A 84 -17.12 -10.94 38.66
CA ASN A 84 -17.32 -10.14 39.87
C ASN A 84 -18.25 -10.91 40.81
N LYS A 85 -17.81 -11.22 42.03
CA LYS A 85 -18.62 -11.95 43.01
C LYS A 85 -18.52 -11.34 44.41
N ILE A 86 -19.62 -11.42 45.16
CA ILE A 86 -19.61 -11.03 46.58
C ILE A 86 -19.01 -12.18 47.39
N PRO A 87 -17.90 -11.95 48.15
CA PRO A 87 -17.31 -13.00 48.98
C PRO A 87 -18.31 -13.51 50.03
N PHE A 88 -18.20 -14.79 50.42
CA PHE A 88 -19.10 -15.54 51.33
C PHE A 88 -20.49 -15.90 50.78
N ILE A 89 -21.18 -15.02 50.09
CA ILE A 89 -22.56 -15.29 49.61
C ILE A 89 -22.54 -16.03 48.25
N SER A 90 -21.51 -15.80 47.44
CA SER A 90 -21.38 -16.40 46.10
C SER A 90 -21.21 -17.92 46.08
N ASP A 91 -20.83 -18.51 47.21
CA ASP A 91 -20.45 -19.93 47.30
C ASP A 91 -21.60 -20.79 47.86
N ILE A 92 -22.76 -20.19 48.14
CA ILE A 92 -23.97 -20.91 48.56
C ILE A 92 -24.52 -21.71 47.36
N PRO A 93 -24.64 -23.05 47.46
CA PRO A 93 -25.26 -23.84 46.41
C PRO A 93 -26.69 -23.35 46.13
N TYR A 94 -27.12 -23.39 44.87
CA TYR A 94 -28.43 -22.90 44.38
C TYR A 94 -28.63 -21.37 44.34
N LEU A 95 -27.98 -20.57 45.20
CA LEU A 95 -28.15 -19.12 45.27
C LEU A 95 -26.94 -18.30 44.81
N GLY A 96 -25.75 -18.89 44.79
CA GLY A 96 -24.50 -18.21 44.47
C GLY A 96 -24.46 -17.54 43.10
N ASP A 97 -25.23 -18.06 42.13
CA ASP A 97 -25.31 -17.50 40.77
C ASP A 97 -26.00 -16.14 40.71
N LEU A 98 -26.89 -15.81 41.65
CA LEU A 98 -27.53 -14.49 41.72
C LEU A 98 -26.59 -13.40 42.26
N PHE A 99 -25.53 -13.80 42.96
CA PHE A 99 -24.57 -12.88 43.61
C PHE A 99 -23.21 -12.82 42.90
N ARG A 100 -23.13 -13.38 41.68
CA ARG A 100 -21.98 -13.25 40.80
C ARG A 100 -22.41 -12.67 39.45
N ARG A 101 -21.55 -11.84 38.88
CA ARG A 101 -21.67 -11.31 37.52
C ARG A 101 -20.51 -11.83 36.71
N LYS A 102 -20.79 -12.66 35.71
CA LYS A 102 -19.82 -13.07 34.69
C LYS A 102 -19.98 -12.18 33.47
N VAL A 103 -18.89 -11.59 33.00
CA VAL A 103 -18.80 -10.89 31.71
C VAL A 103 -17.78 -11.64 30.88
N THR A 104 -18.23 -12.23 29.78
CA THR A 104 -17.37 -12.90 28.80
C THR A 104 -17.21 -11.98 27.59
N GLN A 105 -15.97 -11.59 27.30
CA GLN A 105 -15.63 -10.81 26.10
C GLN A 105 -14.83 -11.70 25.15
N LYS A 106 -15.36 -11.90 23.95
CA LYS A 106 -14.70 -12.68 22.88
C LYS A 106 -14.24 -11.74 21.77
N GLU A 107 -12.98 -11.82 21.41
CA GLU A 107 -12.39 -11.07 20.31
C GLU A 107 -11.68 -12.04 19.36
N ARG A 108 -12.11 -12.07 18.10
CA ARG A 108 -11.50 -12.88 17.03
C ARG A 108 -10.90 -11.96 15.98
N ARG A 109 -9.62 -12.13 15.68
CA ARG A 109 -8.89 -11.39 14.64
C ARG A 109 -8.29 -12.37 13.66
N GLU A 110 -8.57 -12.15 12.38
CA GLU A 110 -8.05 -12.98 11.28
C GLU A 110 -7.34 -12.10 10.27
N VAL A 111 -6.15 -12.52 9.85
CA VAL A 111 -5.44 -11.91 8.73
C VAL A 111 -5.45 -12.93 7.59
N ILE A 112 -5.78 -12.51 6.38
CA ILE A 112 -5.74 -13.36 5.19
C ILE A 112 -4.82 -12.69 4.18
N ILE A 113 -3.82 -13.43 3.70
CA ILE A 113 -2.88 -12.98 2.69
C ILE A 113 -3.16 -13.77 1.41
N VAL A 114 -3.47 -13.04 0.34
CA VAL A 114 -3.74 -13.57 -1.00
C VAL A 114 -2.69 -13.01 -1.93
N VAL A 115 -2.03 -13.88 -2.71
CA VAL A 115 -0.98 -13.47 -3.65
C VAL A 115 -1.27 -14.07 -5.02
N THR A 116 -1.14 -13.26 -6.06
CA THR A 116 -1.28 -13.68 -7.46
C THR A 116 0.01 -13.36 -8.21
N PRO A 117 0.88 -14.36 -8.45
CA PRO A 117 2.12 -14.10 -9.19
C PRO A 117 1.82 -13.93 -10.69
N HIS A 118 2.61 -13.08 -11.33
CA HIS A 118 2.56 -12.84 -12.78
C HIS A 118 3.99 -12.95 -13.32
N ILE A 119 4.22 -13.83 -14.29
CA ILE A 119 5.48 -13.93 -15.04
C ILE A 119 5.36 -12.99 -16.24
N LEU A 120 6.34 -12.10 -16.40
CA LEU A 120 6.40 -11.19 -17.54
C LEU A 120 7.27 -11.83 -18.64
N SER A 121 6.71 -11.98 -19.85
CA SER A 121 7.45 -12.39 -21.04
C SER A 121 7.88 -11.15 -21.85
N GLU A 122 9.04 -11.23 -22.51
CA GLU A 122 9.57 -10.11 -23.33
C GLU A 122 8.71 -9.82 -24.58
N GLU A 123 7.87 -10.76 -25.01
CA GLU A 123 7.19 -10.73 -26.31
C GLU A 123 5.72 -10.28 -26.27
N GLY A 124 5.18 -9.94 -25.09
CA GLY A 124 3.80 -9.53 -24.95
C GLY A 124 3.57 -8.65 -23.74
N ILE A 125 3.06 -7.43 -23.99
CA ILE A 125 2.57 -6.56 -22.92
C ILE A 125 1.27 -7.15 -22.39
N ASP A 126 1.35 -7.80 -21.25
CA ASP A 126 0.18 -8.22 -20.50
C ASP A 126 -0.43 -6.97 -19.86
N ALA A 127 -1.69 -6.63 -20.16
CA ALA A 127 -2.34 -5.44 -19.60
C ALA A 127 -2.45 -5.50 -18.05
N SER A 128 -2.27 -6.69 -17.45
CA SER A 128 -2.12 -6.87 -16.01
C SER A 128 -0.73 -6.52 -15.45
N ALA A 129 0.29 -6.46 -16.30
CA ALA A 129 1.65 -6.06 -15.97
C ALA A 129 1.86 -4.54 -16.00
N THR A 130 1.01 -3.82 -16.73
CA THR A 130 0.96 -2.37 -16.63
C THR A 130 0.53 -2.00 -15.21
N PRO A 131 1.27 -1.14 -14.49
CA PRO A 131 0.82 -0.62 -13.20
C PRO A 131 -0.59 -0.08 -13.40
N LYS A 132 -1.58 -0.62 -12.66
CA LYS A 132 -2.94 -0.06 -12.70
C LYS A 132 -2.82 1.40 -12.31
N GLU A 133 -3.06 2.30 -13.26
CA GLU A 133 -3.13 3.74 -13.04
C GLU A 133 -4.32 4.04 -12.13
N SER A 134 -4.12 3.87 -10.81
CA SER A 134 -5.11 4.18 -9.80
C SER A 134 -4.79 5.56 -9.23
N MET A 135 -5.78 6.45 -9.19
CA MET A 135 -5.66 7.78 -8.59
C MET A 135 -5.12 7.75 -7.15
N HIS A 136 -5.25 6.63 -6.43
CA HIS A 136 -4.71 6.48 -5.08
C HIS A 136 -3.17 6.45 -5.04
N PHE A 137 -2.50 6.06 -6.14
CA PHE A 137 -1.04 6.12 -6.29
C PHE A 137 -0.53 7.50 -6.73
N ASP A 138 -1.44 8.42 -7.09
CA ASP A 138 -1.13 9.74 -7.65
C ASP A 138 -1.17 10.88 -6.61
N THR A 139 -1.15 10.55 -5.33
CA THR A 139 -1.21 11.58 -4.29
C THR A 139 0.19 12.21 -4.12
N PHE A 140 0.30 13.49 -4.45
CA PHE A 140 1.50 14.32 -4.33
C PHE A 140 2.09 14.34 -2.90
N ASP A 141 1.29 13.99 -1.89
CA ASP A 141 1.69 13.88 -0.48
C ASP A 141 1.81 12.42 0.00
N SER A 142 1.93 11.44 -0.90
CA SER A 142 2.10 10.05 -0.46
C SER A 142 3.48 9.85 0.18
N VAL A 143 3.51 9.80 1.51
CA VAL A 143 4.72 9.53 2.32
C VAL A 143 5.40 8.22 1.91
N LEU A 144 4.63 7.29 1.32
CA LEU A 144 5.09 5.96 0.89
C LEU A 144 5.87 5.97 -0.45
N PHE A 145 5.67 6.97 -1.32
CA PHE A 145 6.27 7.00 -2.67
C PHE A 145 6.80 8.39 -3.05
N ASN A 146 7.27 9.16 -2.07
CA ASN A 146 7.61 10.58 -2.22
C ASN A 146 8.66 10.89 -3.32
N ASP A 147 9.47 9.91 -3.73
CA ASP A 147 10.63 10.13 -4.59
C ASP A 147 10.61 9.38 -5.94
N ARG A 148 9.53 8.66 -6.29
CA ARG A 148 9.49 7.87 -7.54
C ARG A 148 8.40 8.34 -8.49
N HIS A 149 8.82 9.00 -9.58
CA HIS A 149 7.93 9.29 -10.70
C HIS A 149 7.76 8.02 -11.55
N ILE A 150 6.54 7.47 -11.56
CA ILE A 150 6.17 6.35 -12.44
C ILE A 150 5.81 6.94 -13.80
N LEU A 151 6.46 6.46 -14.86
CA LEU A 151 6.11 6.83 -16.24
C LEU A 151 4.69 6.33 -16.53
N LYS A 152 3.78 7.25 -16.86
CA LYS A 152 2.41 6.93 -17.25
C LYS A 152 2.26 6.80 -18.75
N GLY A 153 1.15 6.21 -19.19
CA GLY A 153 0.83 6.12 -20.62
C GLY A 153 0.82 7.50 -21.31
N GLY A 154 0.40 8.54 -20.59
CA GLY A 154 0.44 9.93 -21.09
C GLY A 154 1.81 10.62 -21.00
N ASP A 155 2.80 10.02 -20.33
CA ASP A 155 4.16 10.56 -20.24
C ASP A 155 5.05 10.03 -21.35
N VAL A 156 4.75 8.85 -21.89
CA VAL A 156 5.49 8.18 -22.99
C VAL A 156 5.01 8.64 -24.37
N LEU A 157 5.03 9.95 -24.62
CA LEU A 157 4.59 10.52 -25.90
C LEU A 157 5.41 9.99 -27.07
N GLY A 158 4.72 9.47 -28.10
CA GLY A 158 5.38 8.97 -29.30
C GLY A 158 5.90 7.53 -29.18
N LEU A 159 5.74 6.89 -28.02
CA LEU A 159 5.86 5.45 -27.86
C LEU A 159 4.46 4.87 -27.80
N ASP A 160 4.17 3.89 -28.65
CA ASP A 160 3.07 3.00 -28.36
C ASP A 160 3.56 1.99 -27.30
N PRO A 161 3.13 2.10 -26.03
CA PRO A 161 3.57 1.18 -24.99
C PRO A 161 3.09 -0.25 -25.25
N VAL A 162 2.17 -0.46 -26.21
CA VAL A 162 1.62 -1.75 -26.62
C VAL A 162 2.44 -2.39 -27.74
N ASN A 163 2.92 -1.61 -28.70
CA ASN A 163 3.58 -2.14 -29.91
C ASN A 163 5.07 -1.78 -29.99
N SER A 164 5.59 -0.93 -29.08
CA SER A 164 6.95 -0.37 -29.13
C SER A 164 7.29 0.32 -30.46
N VAL A 165 6.30 0.58 -31.31
CA VAL A 165 6.45 1.28 -32.58
C VAL A 165 6.31 2.78 -32.29
N PRO A 166 7.19 3.63 -32.85
CA PRO A 166 7.03 5.06 -32.73
C PRO A 166 5.68 5.50 -33.29
N ALA A 167 4.93 6.29 -32.51
CA ALA A 167 3.63 6.78 -32.93
C ALA A 167 3.77 7.71 -34.15
N ILE A 168 2.68 7.86 -34.90
CA ILE A 168 2.62 8.81 -36.02
C ILE A 168 2.22 10.18 -35.47
N GLY A 169 3.04 11.18 -35.72
CA GLY A 169 2.78 12.57 -35.35
C GLY A 169 1.61 13.18 -36.14
N PRO A 170 1.10 14.34 -35.69
CA PRO A 170 0.03 15.07 -36.38
C PRO A 170 0.38 15.46 -37.82
N ASP A 171 1.67 15.49 -38.14
CA ASP A 171 2.27 15.76 -39.45
C ASP A 171 2.39 14.51 -40.34
N GLY A 172 1.91 13.35 -39.86
CA GLY A 172 1.96 12.08 -40.58
C GLY A 172 3.33 11.41 -40.57
N LYS A 173 4.33 11.98 -39.89
CA LYS A 173 5.67 11.40 -39.77
C LYS A 173 5.76 10.54 -38.52
N ARG A 174 6.57 9.48 -38.57
CA ARG A 174 6.90 8.71 -37.37
C ARG A 174 7.82 9.54 -36.49
N PHE A 175 7.56 9.59 -35.19
CA PHE A 175 8.50 10.19 -34.25
C PHE A 175 9.82 9.42 -34.32
N THR A 176 10.95 10.13 -34.38
CA THR A 176 12.26 9.50 -34.22
C THR A 176 12.53 9.25 -32.74
N GLU A 177 13.48 8.37 -32.42
CA GLU A 177 13.86 8.08 -31.03
C GLU A 177 14.25 9.35 -30.25
N ALA A 178 14.95 10.27 -30.90
CA ALA A 178 15.31 11.57 -30.32
C ALA A 178 14.07 12.43 -30.03
N ASP A 179 13.12 12.51 -30.98
CA ASP A 179 11.89 13.29 -30.79
C ASP A 179 11.05 12.75 -29.64
N VAL A 180 10.96 11.42 -29.52
CA VAL A 180 10.26 10.73 -28.44
C VAL A 180 10.87 11.06 -27.08
N VAL A 181 12.20 10.92 -26.96
CA VAL A 181 12.92 11.16 -25.71
C VAL A 181 12.78 12.62 -25.29
N ASP A 182 12.95 13.56 -26.22
CA ASP A 182 12.82 14.99 -25.95
C ASP A 182 11.40 15.38 -25.54
N LEU A 183 10.36 14.87 -26.23
CA LEU A 183 8.97 15.15 -25.89
C LEU A 183 8.56 14.54 -24.55
N THR A 184 9.02 13.32 -24.27
CA THR A 184 8.80 12.62 -22.98
C THR A 184 9.46 13.39 -21.85
N LEU A 185 10.74 13.77 -22.00
CA LEU A 185 11.46 14.57 -21.02
C LEU A 185 10.82 15.95 -20.84
N LEU A 186 10.40 16.60 -21.92
CA LEU A 186 9.70 17.88 -21.88
C LEU A 186 8.38 17.78 -21.11
N ASN A 187 7.59 16.72 -21.31
CA ASN A 187 6.34 16.50 -20.61
C ASN A 187 6.57 16.25 -19.11
N ILE A 188 7.53 15.39 -18.77
CA ILE A 188 7.94 15.09 -17.40
C ILE A 188 8.41 16.37 -16.68
N VAL A 189 9.27 17.15 -17.33
CA VAL A 189 9.82 18.40 -16.75
C VAL A 189 8.77 19.50 -16.66
N LYS A 190 7.92 19.69 -17.68
CA LYS A 190 6.82 20.67 -17.64
C LYS A 190 5.84 20.35 -16.52
N ARG A 191 5.43 19.10 -16.34
CA ARG A 191 4.58 18.71 -15.21
C ARG A 191 5.27 18.96 -13.88
N ARG A 192 6.55 18.60 -13.75
CA ARG A 192 7.35 18.90 -12.54
C ARG A 192 7.36 20.40 -12.23
N GLN A 193 7.61 21.25 -13.22
CA GLN A 193 7.69 22.70 -13.02
C GLN A 193 6.33 23.39 -12.85
N LEU A 194 5.27 22.89 -13.49
CA LEU A 194 3.91 23.42 -13.34
C LEU A 194 3.39 23.20 -11.93
N VAL A 195 3.66 22.04 -11.33
CA VAL A 195 3.30 21.74 -9.94
C VAL A 195 4.02 22.70 -8.98
N THR A 196 5.33 22.92 -9.17
CA THR A 196 6.10 23.88 -8.35
C THR A 196 5.67 25.33 -8.57
N LYS A 197 5.32 25.73 -9.81
CA LYS A 197 4.89 27.11 -10.12
C LYS A 197 3.46 27.42 -9.70
N LEU A 198 2.55 26.43 -9.68
CA LEU A 198 1.16 26.62 -9.24
C LEU A 198 1.06 26.87 -7.72
N GLU A 199 1.93 26.26 -6.91
CA GLU A 199 2.02 26.57 -5.48
C GLU A 199 2.66 27.94 -5.21
N LEU A 200 3.72 28.29 -5.95
CA LEU A 200 4.41 29.58 -5.80
C LEU A 200 3.58 30.79 -6.26
N LEU A 201 2.64 30.60 -7.19
CA LEU A 201 1.80 31.69 -7.70
C LEU A 201 0.56 31.96 -6.84
N LYS A 202 0.14 31.02 -5.98
CA LYS A 202 -0.99 31.20 -5.06
C LYS A 202 -0.70 32.25 -3.97
N ASP A 203 0.57 32.39 -3.60
CA ASP A 203 1.03 33.40 -2.64
C ASP A 203 1.31 34.77 -3.29
N TYR A 204 1.45 34.84 -4.62
CA TYR A 204 1.81 36.08 -5.34
C TYR A 204 0.65 36.73 -6.10
N LEU A 205 -0.36 35.96 -6.51
CA LEU A 205 -1.52 36.48 -7.24
C LEU A 205 -2.77 36.34 -6.36
N GLY A 206 -3.22 37.47 -5.81
CA GLY A 206 -4.49 37.56 -5.09
C GLY A 206 -5.64 36.98 -5.93
N GLY A 207 -6.55 36.25 -5.27
CA GLY A 207 -7.47 35.27 -5.89
C GLY A 207 -8.40 35.74 -7.00
N GLU A 208 -8.45 37.03 -7.36
CA GLU A 208 -9.26 37.54 -8.49
C GLU A 208 -8.58 37.43 -9.86
N GLU A 209 -7.25 37.35 -9.96
CA GLU A 209 -6.56 37.29 -11.26
C GLU A 209 -6.45 35.85 -11.82
N LEU A 210 -6.64 34.83 -10.98
CA LEU A 210 -6.59 33.42 -11.38
C LEU A 210 -7.81 32.99 -12.21
N SER A 211 -8.97 33.64 -12.07
CA SER A 211 -10.19 33.30 -12.84
C SER A 211 -10.14 33.77 -14.29
N LYS A 212 -9.17 34.62 -14.65
CA LYS A 212 -8.98 35.14 -16.03
C LYS A 212 -8.07 34.26 -16.89
N LEU A 213 -7.33 33.33 -16.27
CA LEU A 213 -6.40 32.41 -16.94
C LEU A 213 -7.01 31.04 -17.27
N THR A 214 -8.27 30.78 -16.92
CA THR A 214 -9.00 29.61 -17.40
C THR A 214 -9.66 29.90 -18.74
N TRP A 215 -8.90 29.81 -19.83
CA TRP A 215 -9.37 29.38 -21.16
C TRP A 215 -8.19 29.05 -22.10
N MET A 216 -8.38 27.98 -22.87
CA MET A 216 -7.45 27.20 -23.72
C MET A 216 -6.66 26.10 -23.01
#